data_AF-A0A8S0RA47-F1
#
_entry.id   AF-A0A8S0RA47-F1
#
_cell.length_a   1.000
_cell.length_b   1.000
_cell.length_c   1.000
_cell.angle_alpha   90.00
_cell.angle_beta   90.00
_cell.angle_gamma   90.00
#
_symmetry.space_group_name_H-M   'P 1'
#
loop_
_entity.id
_entity.type
_entity.pdbx_description
1 polymer ?
#
loop_
_entity_poly.entity_id
_entity_poly.type
_entity_poly.pdbx_seq_one_letter_code
_entity_poly.pdbx_strand_id
1 'polypeptide(L)'
;MKISHHSVHQPQCGVCQKHCKSFASLREHSTGSLAKGNCSKIFAERGCSFCMRIFDSPVSLCEHLEICCLPAPFPIDFVKMHWTESQIDTNGSGRIPEAIAMDCEMVGGGSDGSLDICARVCLVDEEEKPIFHTYVVPLIPVTNFRNEVTGITEENMRDAMPLKEVQDKILQILYNGESIGRLRLHGGKARVLVGHSLGHDLNCLRMNYPDHLLRDTAKYPPLMKTNLVSHSLKYLTKTYLGYDIQSGLHDPYEDCVSAMRLYKKMRSQCHPRKDMGMLLAAHDASTNTFDSWKPKELENMTPDELFNISKSNYKCWCLDSGSLS
;
A
#
# COMPACT_ATOMS: atom_id res chain seq x y z
N MET A 1 -0.93 16.49 32.82
CA MET A 1 -0.44 16.46 31.43
C MET A 1 -1.22 15.39 30.69
N LYS A 2 -1.99 15.74 29.65
CA LYS A 2 -2.59 14.73 28.76
C LYS A 2 -1.44 13.98 28.10
N ILE A 3 -1.25 12.72 28.45
CA ILE A 3 -0.27 11.85 27.81
C ILE A 3 -0.74 11.73 26.37
N SER A 4 -0.03 12.33 25.42
CA SER A 4 -0.33 12.12 24.00
C SER A 4 -0.11 10.65 23.72
N HIS A 5 -1.21 9.92 23.47
CA HIS A 5 -1.14 8.53 23.01
C HIS A 5 -0.55 8.55 21.60
N HIS A 6 0.77 8.45 21.52
CA HIS A 6 1.47 8.22 20.27
C HIS A 6 1.15 6.79 19.83
N SER A 7 0.65 6.64 18.60
CA SER A 7 0.61 5.31 17.98
C SER A 7 2.03 4.78 17.96
N VAL A 8 2.20 3.49 18.25
CA VAL A 8 3.49 2.80 18.28
C VAL A 8 4.22 2.89 16.92
N HIS A 9 3.50 3.30 15.86
CA HIS A 9 3.99 3.40 14.49
C HIS A 9 4.16 4.83 14.00
N GLN A 10 4.06 5.83 14.88
CA GLN A 10 4.53 7.17 14.55
C GLN A 10 6.04 7.12 14.33
N PRO A 11 6.56 7.53 13.15
CA PRO A 11 7.99 7.54 12.89
C PRO A 11 8.75 8.26 13.99
N GLN A 12 9.89 7.73 14.40
CA GLN A 12 10.65 8.27 15.53
C GLN A 12 12.06 8.65 15.09
N CYS A 13 12.57 9.78 15.59
CA CYS A 13 13.96 10.16 15.40
C CYS A 13 14.89 9.22 16.16
N GLY A 14 15.78 8.52 15.46
CA GLY A 14 16.77 7.63 16.08
C GLY A 14 17.77 8.33 17.02
N VAL A 15 17.89 9.68 16.95
CA VAL A 15 18.77 10.45 17.85
C VAL A 15 18.03 10.88 19.11
N CYS A 16 17.00 11.73 18.96
CA CYS A 16 16.34 12.38 20.09
C CYS A 16 15.04 11.70 20.52
N GLN A 17 14.68 10.58 19.89
CA GLN A 17 13.48 9.80 20.21
C GLN A 17 12.16 10.59 20.06
N LYS A 18 12.18 11.73 19.36
CA LYS A 18 10.99 12.51 19.03
C LYS A 18 10.08 11.73 18.09
N HIS A 19 8.82 11.56 18.47
CA HIS A 19 7.78 11.02 17.61
C HIS A 19 7.33 12.07 16.59
N CYS A 20 7.16 11.63 15.35
CA CYS A 20 6.78 12.40 14.19
C CYS A 20 5.48 11.83 13.63
N LYS A 21 4.62 12.68 13.07
CA LYS A 21 3.31 12.26 12.56
C LYS A 21 3.43 11.39 11.30
N SER A 22 4.45 11.68 10.49
CA SER A 22 4.77 10.96 9.25
C SER A 22 6.28 11.00 8.96
N PHE A 23 6.73 10.20 8.01
CA PHE A 23 8.14 10.20 7.58
C PHE A 23 8.55 11.53 6.96
N ALA A 24 7.62 12.27 6.35
CA ALA A 24 7.87 13.64 5.90
C ALA A 24 8.26 14.55 7.06
N SER A 25 7.50 14.53 8.16
CA SER A 25 7.84 15.33 9.36
C SER A 25 9.12 14.86 10.07
N LEU A 26 9.44 13.56 9.98
CA LEU A 26 10.72 13.04 10.48
C LEU A 26 11.89 13.54 9.62
N ARG A 27 11.71 13.55 8.29
CA ARG A 27 12.69 14.09 7.36
C ARG A 27 12.92 15.58 7.58
N GLU A 28 11.87 16.39 7.74
CA GLU A 28 12.01 17.80 8.09
C GLU A 28 12.78 18.01 9.41
N HIS A 29 12.57 17.13 10.39
CA HIS A 29 13.28 17.17 11.67
C HIS A 29 14.76 16.76 11.58
N SER A 30 15.11 15.85 10.68
CA SER A 30 16.49 15.35 10.55
C SER A 30 17.30 16.11 9.51
N THR A 31 16.71 16.54 8.39
CA THR A 31 17.43 17.14 7.25
C THR A 31 16.80 18.43 6.75
N GLY A 32 15.68 18.87 7.33
CA GLY A 32 14.97 20.08 6.90
C GLY A 32 15.50 21.36 7.55
N SER A 33 14.88 22.48 7.18
CA SER A 33 15.18 23.81 7.72
C SER A 33 14.96 23.94 9.22
N LEU A 34 14.14 23.05 9.81
CA LEU A 34 13.80 23.00 11.23
C LEU A 34 14.61 21.93 11.99
N ALA A 35 15.67 21.39 11.37
CA ALA A 35 16.42 20.31 11.97
C ALA A 35 17.23 20.79 13.19
N LYS A 36 17.13 20.07 14.30
CA LYS A 36 17.95 20.36 15.49
C LYS A 36 19.41 20.02 15.17
N GLY A 37 20.35 20.91 15.51
CA GLY A 37 21.77 20.78 15.13
C GLY A 37 22.39 19.40 15.40
N ASN A 38 22.16 18.82 16.58
CA ASN A 38 22.68 17.48 16.91
C ASN A 38 22.03 16.35 16.10
N CYS A 39 20.71 16.41 15.88
CA CYS A 39 19.99 15.40 15.10
C CYS A 39 20.41 15.45 13.63
N SER A 40 20.53 16.65 13.07
CA SER A 40 20.98 16.87 11.69
C SER A 40 22.40 16.38 11.47
N LYS A 41 23.33 16.74 12.36
CA LYS A 41 24.73 16.32 12.27
C LYS A 41 24.86 14.78 12.28
N ILE A 42 24.25 14.12 13.26
CA ILE A 42 24.31 12.66 13.38
C ILE A 42 23.65 11.99 12.17
N PHE A 43 22.52 12.51 11.70
CA PHE A 43 21.84 11.95 10.54
C PHE A 43 22.64 12.14 9.25
N ALA A 44 23.33 13.27 9.08
CA ALA A 44 24.20 13.49 7.93
C ALA A 44 25.36 12.49 7.87
N GLU A 45 25.89 12.09 9.03
CA GLU A 45 27.02 11.16 9.13
C GLU A 45 26.58 9.69 9.06
N ARG A 46 25.41 9.34 9.60
CA ARG A 46 25.01 7.93 9.85
C ARG A 46 23.54 7.60 9.52
N GLY A 47 22.80 8.54 8.95
CA GLY A 47 21.38 8.39 8.62
C GLY A 47 21.16 7.95 7.18
N CYS A 48 20.26 6.99 6.99
CA CYS A 48 19.79 6.61 5.66
C CYS A 48 18.63 7.50 5.22
N SER A 49 18.78 8.20 4.10
CA SER A 49 17.73 9.08 3.54
C SER A 49 16.49 8.33 3.06
N PHE A 50 16.58 7.03 2.76
CA PHE A 50 15.46 6.23 2.25
C PHE A 50 14.62 5.61 3.36
N CYS A 51 15.24 5.01 4.39
CA CYS A 51 14.51 4.37 5.49
C CYS A 51 14.42 5.21 6.78
N MET A 52 15.09 6.37 6.82
CA MET A 52 15.16 7.27 7.98
C MET A 52 15.76 6.64 9.24
N ARG A 53 16.42 5.47 9.12
CA ARG A 53 17.16 4.83 10.22
C ARG A 53 18.55 5.43 10.38
N ILE A 54 19.08 5.32 11.58
CA ILE A 54 20.42 5.74 11.95
C ILE A 54 21.23 4.50 12.28
N PHE A 55 22.44 4.45 11.77
CA PHE A 55 23.36 3.32 11.93
C PHE A 55 24.46 3.65 12.94
N ASP A 56 25.10 2.63 13.48
CA ASP A 56 26.15 2.82 14.50
C ASP A 56 27.40 3.49 13.92
N SER A 57 27.70 3.19 12.65
CA SER A 57 28.87 3.72 11.93
C SER A 57 28.53 4.10 10.47
N PRO A 58 29.35 4.96 9.83
CA PRO A 58 29.23 5.23 8.39
C PRO A 58 29.42 3.98 7.52
N VAL A 59 30.24 3.02 7.95
CA VAL A 59 30.45 1.75 7.22
C VAL A 59 29.14 0.95 7.16
N SER A 60 28.47 0.78 8.29
CA SER A 60 27.18 0.09 8.35
C SER A 60 26.08 0.82 7.56
N LEU A 61 26.16 2.15 7.46
CA LEU A 61 25.29 2.92 6.58
C LEU A 61 25.58 2.59 5.10
N CYS A 62 26.85 2.58 4.68
CA CYS A 62 27.22 2.24 3.31
C CYS A 62 26.74 0.82 2.93
N GLU A 63 27.01 -0.18 3.77
CA GLU A 63 26.51 -1.55 3.57
C GLU A 63 24.98 -1.60 3.48
N HIS A 64 24.28 -0.82 4.31
CA HIS A 64 22.83 -0.74 4.25
C HIS A 64 22.31 -0.10 2.95
N LEU A 65 23.01 0.88 2.39
CA LEU A 65 22.57 1.58 1.19
C LEU A 65 22.51 0.67 -0.04
N GLU A 66 23.36 -0.36 -0.10
CA GLU A 66 23.34 -1.38 -1.16
C GLU A 66 22.00 -2.14 -1.24
N ILE A 67 21.28 -2.21 -0.11
CA ILE A 67 20.00 -2.92 0.01
C ILE A 67 18.81 -1.96 0.12
N CYS A 68 19.03 -0.73 0.58
CA CYS A 68 17.97 0.24 0.80
C CYS A 68 17.65 1.10 -0.44
N CYS A 69 18.63 1.29 -1.31
CA CYS A 69 18.44 1.93 -2.60
C CYS A 69 18.11 0.84 -3.62
N LEU A 70 16.84 0.72 -3.97
CA LEU A 70 16.38 -0.29 -4.91
C LEU A 70 16.61 0.21 -6.35
N PRO A 71 16.95 -0.69 -7.30
CA PRO A 71 16.97 -0.34 -8.71
C PRO A 71 15.54 -0.18 -9.23
N ALA A 72 15.36 0.63 -10.28
CA ALA A 72 14.09 0.68 -11.00
C ALA A 72 13.70 -0.73 -11.51
N PRO A 73 12.40 -1.09 -11.51
CA PRO A 73 11.97 -2.35 -12.10
C PRO A 73 12.32 -2.39 -13.60
N PHE A 74 12.65 -3.57 -14.10
CA PHE A 74 12.82 -3.76 -15.55
C PHE A 74 11.45 -3.63 -16.25
N PRO A 75 11.37 -3.07 -17.46
CA PRO A 75 10.10 -2.96 -18.17
C PRO A 75 9.45 -4.34 -18.35
N ILE A 76 8.12 -4.38 -18.33
CA ILE A 76 7.34 -5.62 -18.38
C ILE A 76 7.69 -6.50 -19.57
N ASP A 77 8.06 -5.92 -20.72
CA ASP A 77 8.45 -6.63 -21.95
C ASP A 77 9.70 -7.52 -21.77
N PHE A 78 10.55 -7.20 -20.80
CA PHE A 78 11.75 -7.98 -20.48
C PHE A 78 11.49 -9.01 -19.37
N VAL A 79 10.34 -8.94 -18.70
CA VAL A 79 9.92 -9.92 -17.71
C VAL A 79 9.34 -11.11 -18.47
N LYS A 80 10.06 -12.25 -18.49
CA LYS A 80 9.60 -13.47 -19.17
C LYS A 80 8.21 -13.88 -18.64
N MET A 81 7.19 -13.58 -19.42
CA MET A 81 5.81 -14.00 -19.19
C MET A 81 5.69 -15.50 -19.47
N HIS A 82 5.98 -16.32 -18.47
CA HIS A 82 5.43 -17.68 -18.45
C HIS A 82 3.97 -17.59 -17.97
N TRP A 83 3.09 -17.05 -18.81
CA TRP A 83 1.67 -17.37 -18.72
C TRP A 83 1.52 -18.83 -19.14
N THR A 84 1.62 -19.72 -18.16
CA THR A 84 1.10 -21.08 -18.30
C THR A 84 -0.29 -21.05 -17.67
N GLU A 85 -1.34 -21.34 -18.46
CA GLU A 85 -2.74 -21.48 -18.02
C GLU A 85 -2.95 -22.57 -16.95
N SER A 86 -1.87 -23.14 -16.43
CA SER A 86 -1.86 -24.24 -15.47
C SER A 86 -0.77 -23.98 -14.44
N GLN A 87 -1.12 -23.23 -13.40
CA GLN A 87 -0.71 -23.45 -12.00
C GLN A 87 -1.13 -22.24 -11.14
N ILE A 88 -2.42 -22.14 -10.86
CA ILE A 88 -2.80 -21.87 -9.46
C ILE A 88 -2.46 -23.19 -8.75
N ASP A 89 -1.19 -23.35 -8.39
CA ASP A 89 -0.73 -24.55 -7.72
C ASP A 89 -1.32 -24.53 -6.32
N THR A 90 -2.46 -25.20 -6.17
CA THR A 90 -3.14 -25.40 -4.90
C THR A 90 -2.43 -26.43 -4.02
N ASN A 91 -1.31 -27.00 -4.49
CA ASN A 91 -0.57 -28.09 -3.84
C ASN A 91 0.96 -27.91 -3.80
N GLY A 92 1.45 -26.67 -3.70
CA GLY A 92 2.85 -26.38 -3.39
C GLY A 92 3.05 -26.05 -1.91
N SER A 93 3.94 -26.77 -1.22
CA SER A 93 4.42 -26.51 0.15
C SER A 93 5.27 -25.22 0.28
N GLY A 94 4.94 -24.16 -0.46
CA GLY A 94 5.55 -22.84 -0.39
C GLY A 94 4.51 -21.82 0.09
N ARG A 95 4.92 -20.89 0.95
CA ARG A 95 4.03 -19.83 1.47
C ARG A 95 3.35 -19.10 0.31
N ILE A 96 2.02 -19.14 0.28
CA ILE A 96 1.18 -18.43 -0.68
C ILE A 96 1.40 -16.91 -0.49
N PRO A 97 1.54 -16.10 -1.55
CA PRO A 97 1.69 -14.65 -1.42
C PRO A 97 0.49 -14.04 -0.68
N GLU A 98 0.76 -13.38 0.44
CA GLU A 98 -0.27 -12.78 1.29
C GLU A 98 -0.78 -11.47 0.70
N ALA A 99 0.00 -10.78 -0.12
CA ALA A 99 -0.37 -9.52 -0.76
C ALA A 99 -0.20 -9.52 -2.29
N ILE A 100 -1.09 -8.81 -2.97
CA ILE A 100 -1.06 -8.54 -4.41
C ILE A 100 -1.12 -7.03 -4.59
N ALA A 101 -0.24 -6.47 -5.41
CA ALA A 101 -0.34 -5.07 -5.81
C ALA A 101 -1.11 -4.94 -7.13
N MET A 102 -1.91 -3.88 -7.26
CA MET A 102 -2.70 -3.59 -8.44
C MET A 102 -2.61 -2.10 -8.78
N ASP A 103 -2.62 -1.82 -10.07
CA ASP A 103 -2.69 -0.48 -10.64
C ASP A 103 -3.42 -0.54 -11.99
N CYS A 104 -4.14 0.53 -12.32
CA CYS A 104 -4.87 0.68 -13.57
C CYS A 104 -4.42 1.94 -14.31
N GLU A 105 -4.35 1.84 -15.63
CA GLU A 105 -4.33 3.02 -16.49
C GLU A 105 -5.73 3.33 -16.99
N MET A 106 -6.05 4.62 -17.03
CA MET A 106 -7.36 5.11 -17.41
C MET A 106 -7.31 5.98 -18.67
N VAL A 107 -8.30 5.79 -19.53
CA VAL A 107 -8.63 6.70 -20.63
C VAL A 107 -9.84 7.56 -20.24
N GLY A 108 -10.02 8.67 -20.94
CA GLY A 108 -11.15 9.58 -20.79
C GLY A 108 -12.33 9.19 -21.69
N GLY A 109 -13.53 9.18 -21.10
CA GLY A 109 -14.79 9.12 -21.82
C GLY A 109 -15.75 10.23 -21.41
N GLY A 110 -16.99 10.13 -21.92
CA GLY A 110 -17.98 11.21 -21.80
C GLY A 110 -17.70 12.33 -22.82
N SER A 111 -18.64 13.28 -22.93
CA SER A 111 -18.58 14.32 -23.96
C SER A 111 -17.36 15.24 -23.83
N ASP A 112 -16.77 15.33 -22.65
CA ASP A 112 -15.62 16.19 -22.33
C ASP A 112 -14.34 15.41 -21.95
N GLY A 113 -14.36 14.07 -21.99
CA GLY A 113 -13.22 13.23 -21.62
C GLY A 113 -12.89 13.19 -20.13
N SER A 114 -13.77 13.73 -19.28
CA SER A 114 -13.55 13.82 -17.83
C SER A 114 -13.79 12.52 -17.08
N LEU A 115 -14.50 11.56 -17.68
CA LEU A 115 -14.80 10.29 -17.04
C LEU A 115 -13.61 9.35 -17.17
N ASP A 116 -13.05 8.92 -16.03
CA ASP A 116 -12.01 7.90 -15.99
C ASP A 116 -12.60 6.51 -16.28
N ILE A 117 -12.02 5.81 -17.25
CA ILE A 117 -12.39 4.46 -17.65
C ILE A 117 -11.12 3.61 -17.66
N CYS A 118 -11.14 2.49 -16.92
CA CYS A 118 -10.02 1.55 -16.94
C CYS A 118 -9.81 1.01 -18.36
N ALA A 119 -8.57 1.10 -18.84
CA ALA A 119 -8.16 0.66 -20.17
C ALA A 119 -7.00 -0.33 -20.13
N ARG A 120 -6.25 -0.38 -19.03
CA ARG A 120 -5.19 -1.36 -18.77
C ARG A 120 -5.13 -1.63 -17.28
N VAL A 121 -4.84 -2.85 -16.88
CA VAL A 121 -4.68 -3.24 -15.48
C VAL A 121 -3.48 -4.17 -15.33
N CYS A 122 -2.73 -4.02 -14.24
CA CYS A 122 -1.65 -4.92 -13.85
C CYS A 122 -1.82 -5.38 -12.40
N LEU A 123 -1.48 -6.64 -12.12
CA LEU A 123 -1.36 -7.23 -10.80
C LEU A 123 0.01 -7.91 -10.68
N VAL A 124 0.70 -7.70 -9.57
CA VAL A 124 2.00 -8.35 -9.25
C VAL A 124 1.97 -8.98 -7.86
N ASP A 125 2.74 -10.04 -7.67
CA ASP A 125 2.96 -10.66 -6.34
C ASP A 125 4.04 -9.92 -5.53
N GLU A 126 4.36 -10.44 -4.35
CA GLU A 126 5.37 -9.87 -3.47
C GLU A 126 6.80 -10.02 -4.00
N GLU A 127 7.01 -10.95 -4.93
CA GLU A 127 8.25 -11.23 -5.65
C GLU A 127 8.40 -10.36 -6.91
N GLU A 128 7.50 -9.39 -7.12
CA GLU A 128 7.48 -8.47 -8.26
C GLU A 128 7.17 -9.17 -9.59
N LYS A 129 6.65 -10.41 -9.54
CA LYS A 129 6.25 -11.15 -10.73
C LYS A 129 4.84 -10.73 -11.15
N PRO A 130 4.62 -10.40 -12.43
CA PRO A 130 3.29 -10.11 -12.94
C PRO A 130 2.43 -11.37 -12.93
N ILE A 131 1.27 -11.26 -12.29
CA ILE A 131 0.26 -12.33 -12.18
C ILE A 131 -0.83 -12.12 -13.22
N PHE A 132 -1.27 -10.88 -13.40
CA PHE A 132 -2.32 -10.53 -14.34
C PHE A 132 -2.02 -9.20 -14.99
N HIS A 133 -2.11 -9.13 -16.31
CA HIS A 133 -1.88 -7.89 -17.06
C HIS A 133 -2.67 -7.95 -18.36
N THR A 134 -3.55 -6.99 -18.58
CA THR A 134 -4.39 -6.94 -19.79
C THR A 134 -4.87 -5.54 -20.09
N TYR A 135 -5.16 -5.29 -21.37
CA TYR A 135 -6.03 -4.19 -21.77
C TYR A 135 -7.50 -4.54 -21.50
N VAL A 136 -8.32 -3.52 -21.27
CA VAL A 136 -9.72 -3.63 -20.86
C VAL A 136 -10.60 -2.93 -21.88
N VAL A 137 -11.66 -3.60 -22.35
CA VAL A 137 -12.64 -3.00 -23.25
C VAL A 137 -13.38 -1.86 -22.52
N PRO A 138 -13.29 -0.61 -23.00
CA PRO A 138 -13.99 0.52 -22.39
C PRO A 138 -15.51 0.34 -22.45
N LEU A 139 -16.20 0.63 -21.34
CA LEU A 139 -17.66 0.48 -21.27
C LEU A 139 -18.45 1.52 -22.06
N ILE A 140 -17.82 2.66 -22.36
CA ILE A 140 -18.38 3.75 -23.15
C ILE A 140 -17.32 4.21 -24.15
N PRO A 141 -17.70 4.93 -25.23
CA PRO A 141 -16.75 5.43 -26.21
C PRO A 141 -15.64 6.26 -25.56
N VAL A 142 -14.40 5.96 -25.93
CA VAL A 142 -13.23 6.73 -25.50
C VAL A 142 -13.21 8.04 -26.29
N THR A 143 -13.18 9.17 -25.58
CA THR A 143 -13.06 10.50 -26.19
C THR A 143 -11.67 11.10 -26.00
N ASN A 144 -10.89 10.58 -25.07
CA ASN A 144 -9.48 10.96 -24.89
C ASN A 144 -8.66 9.76 -24.40
N PHE A 145 -7.72 9.28 -25.21
CA PHE A 145 -6.84 8.16 -24.83
C PHE A 145 -5.75 8.54 -23.81
N ARG A 146 -5.49 9.84 -23.61
CA ARG A 146 -4.41 10.33 -22.73
C ARG A 146 -3.06 9.70 -23.11
N ASN A 147 -2.82 9.58 -24.42
CA ASN A 147 -1.67 8.88 -25.00
C ASN A 147 -0.33 9.34 -24.42
N GLU A 148 -0.22 10.64 -24.15
CA GLU A 148 0.96 11.29 -23.58
C GLU A 148 1.29 10.83 -22.16
N VAL A 149 0.30 10.26 -21.45
CA VAL A 149 0.47 9.69 -20.11
C VAL A 149 0.50 8.17 -20.19
N THR A 150 -0.48 7.54 -20.83
CA THR A 150 -0.73 6.09 -20.70
C THR A 150 -0.11 5.25 -21.81
N GLY A 151 0.22 5.86 -22.95
CA GLY A 151 0.65 5.14 -24.16
C GLY A 151 -0.42 4.27 -24.82
N ILE A 152 -1.67 4.33 -24.36
CA ILE A 152 -2.76 3.46 -24.80
C ILE A 152 -3.34 3.95 -26.12
N THR A 153 -3.36 3.09 -27.12
CA THR A 153 -3.89 3.38 -28.47
C THR A 153 -5.18 2.63 -28.77
N GLU A 154 -5.87 3.03 -29.84
CA GLU A 154 -7.02 2.27 -30.37
C GLU A 154 -6.67 0.83 -30.76
N GLU A 155 -5.43 0.59 -31.21
CA GLU A 155 -4.97 -0.75 -31.57
C GLU A 155 -4.95 -1.67 -30.35
N ASN A 156 -4.55 -1.15 -29.19
CA ASN A 156 -4.58 -1.92 -27.93
C ASN A 156 -6.00 -2.36 -27.53
N MET A 157 -7.04 -1.69 -28.03
CA MET A 157 -8.43 -2.01 -27.72
C MET A 157 -9.00 -3.17 -28.56
N ARG A 158 -8.34 -3.55 -29.65
CA ARG A 158 -8.86 -4.59 -30.57
C ARG A 158 -8.91 -5.96 -29.91
N ASP A 159 -7.87 -6.30 -29.15
CA ASP A 159 -7.73 -7.58 -28.44
C ASP A 159 -7.93 -7.41 -26.92
N ALA A 160 -8.57 -6.32 -26.49
CA ALA A 160 -8.80 -6.05 -25.08
C ALA A 160 -9.85 -7.00 -24.48
N MET A 161 -9.67 -7.31 -23.19
CA MET A 161 -10.56 -8.22 -22.47
C MET A 161 -11.82 -7.48 -21.99
N PRO A 162 -13.02 -8.08 -22.11
CA PRO A 162 -14.23 -7.49 -21.55
C PRO A 162 -14.10 -7.24 -20.05
N LEU A 163 -14.55 -6.07 -19.57
CA LEU A 163 -14.40 -5.69 -18.16
C LEU A 163 -14.92 -6.76 -17.20
N LYS A 164 -16.00 -7.46 -17.55
CA LYS A 164 -16.55 -8.51 -16.69
C LYS A 164 -15.57 -9.67 -16.49
N GLU A 165 -14.89 -10.10 -17.54
CA GLU A 165 -13.87 -11.16 -17.46
C GLU A 165 -12.65 -10.69 -16.67
N VAL A 166 -12.25 -9.42 -16.84
CA VAL A 166 -11.18 -8.77 -16.06
C VAL A 166 -11.53 -8.79 -14.57
N GLN A 167 -12.74 -8.34 -14.20
CA GLN A 167 -13.24 -8.37 -12.83
C GLN A 167 -13.21 -9.78 -12.24
N ASP A 168 -13.70 -10.77 -12.98
CA ASP A 168 -13.79 -12.15 -12.51
C ASP A 168 -12.40 -12.75 -12.27
N LYS A 169 -11.43 -12.48 -13.15
CA LYS A 169 -10.02 -12.88 -12.97
C LYS A 169 -9.38 -12.20 -11.76
N ILE A 170 -9.56 -10.88 -11.59
CA ILE A 170 -9.01 -10.15 -10.44
C ILE A 170 -9.59 -10.68 -9.13
N LEU A 171 -10.91 -10.84 -9.05
CA LEU A 171 -11.56 -11.37 -7.85
C LEU A 171 -11.15 -12.81 -7.57
N GLN A 172 -10.97 -13.65 -8.59
CA GLN A 172 -10.46 -15.01 -8.42
C GLN A 172 -9.06 -15.01 -7.79
N ILE A 173 -8.16 -14.14 -8.26
CA ILE A 173 -6.81 -13.97 -7.72
C ILE A 173 -6.86 -13.48 -6.27
N LEU A 174 -7.66 -12.45 -5.99
CA LEU A 174 -7.71 -11.83 -4.67
C LEU A 174 -8.41 -12.71 -3.62
N TYR A 175 -9.50 -13.37 -3.98
CA TYR A 175 -10.23 -14.23 -3.03
C TYR A 175 -9.52 -15.53 -2.74
N ASN A 176 -8.67 -16.02 -3.65
CA ASN A 176 -7.83 -17.20 -3.39
C ASN A 176 -8.65 -18.42 -2.91
N GLY A 177 -9.80 -18.65 -3.54
CA GLY A 177 -10.74 -19.73 -3.20
C GLY A 177 -11.67 -19.46 -2.01
N GLU A 178 -11.62 -18.28 -1.38
CA GLU A 178 -12.56 -17.88 -0.34
C GLU A 178 -13.92 -17.47 -0.91
N SER A 179 -14.98 -17.79 -0.17
CA SER A 179 -16.33 -17.30 -0.47
C SER A 179 -16.51 -15.84 -0.04
N ILE A 180 -17.35 -15.10 -0.76
CA ILE A 180 -17.71 -13.70 -0.44
C ILE A 180 -18.23 -13.54 1.00
N GLY A 181 -18.90 -14.57 1.55
CA GLY A 181 -19.38 -14.55 2.94
C GLY A 181 -18.25 -14.55 3.97
N ARG A 182 -17.20 -15.35 3.77
CA ARG A 182 -16.03 -15.43 4.65
C ARG A 182 -15.10 -14.23 4.54
N LEU A 183 -15.16 -13.52 3.41
CA LEU A 183 -14.39 -12.31 3.16
C LEU A 183 -14.69 -11.17 4.17
N ARG A 184 -15.87 -11.20 4.80
CA ARG A 184 -16.24 -10.24 5.86
C ARG A 184 -15.62 -10.55 7.22
N LEU A 185 -14.99 -11.72 7.36
CA LEU A 185 -14.39 -12.19 8.61
C LEU A 185 -12.86 -12.05 8.56
N HIS A 186 -12.26 -11.67 9.68
CA HIS A 186 -10.80 -11.68 9.82
C HIS A 186 -10.25 -13.11 9.83
N GLY A 187 -9.08 -13.32 9.20
CA GLY A 187 -8.36 -14.60 9.20
C GLY A 187 -8.72 -15.56 8.07
N GLY A 188 -9.37 -15.08 6.99
CA GLY A 188 -9.55 -15.86 5.75
C GLY A 188 -8.29 -15.94 4.89
N LYS A 189 -8.34 -16.73 3.81
CA LYS A 189 -7.24 -16.89 2.83
C LYS A 189 -7.22 -15.81 1.72
N ALA A 190 -8.13 -14.84 1.79
CA ALA A 190 -8.18 -13.74 0.84
C ALA A 190 -6.93 -12.86 0.97
N ARG A 191 -6.42 -12.38 -0.16
CA ARG A 191 -5.14 -11.68 -0.25
C ARG A 191 -5.30 -10.21 0.11
N VAL A 192 -4.26 -9.63 0.65
CA VAL A 192 -4.16 -8.19 0.85
C VAL A 192 -4.02 -7.51 -0.52
N LEU A 193 -4.79 -6.46 -0.78
CA LEU A 193 -4.69 -5.67 -2.00
C LEU A 193 -3.90 -4.39 -1.71
N VAL A 194 -2.75 -4.25 -2.36
CA VAL A 194 -1.82 -3.13 -2.24
C VAL A 194 -1.94 -2.22 -3.47
N GLY A 195 -1.79 -0.92 -3.29
CA GLY A 195 -1.75 0.01 -4.43
C GLY A 195 -1.57 1.46 -3.98
N HIS A 196 -1.78 2.39 -4.90
CA HIS A 196 -1.71 3.82 -4.63
C HIS A 196 -2.99 4.53 -5.08
N SER A 197 -3.79 4.99 -4.13
CA SER A 197 -5.12 5.55 -4.39
C SER A 197 -6.13 4.53 -4.97
N LEU A 198 -6.07 3.28 -4.49
CA LEU A 198 -6.88 2.11 -4.90
C LEU A 198 -8.39 2.37 -5.10
N GLY A 199 -8.94 3.38 -4.43
CA GLY A 199 -10.34 3.78 -4.63
C GLY A 199 -10.62 4.19 -6.08
N HIS A 200 -9.70 4.86 -6.75
CA HIS A 200 -9.85 5.24 -8.16
C HIS A 200 -9.85 4.01 -9.07
N ASP A 201 -8.91 3.09 -8.88
CA ASP A 201 -8.81 1.85 -9.66
C ASP A 201 -10.05 0.97 -9.48
N LEU A 202 -10.45 0.73 -8.23
CA LEU A 202 -11.62 -0.08 -7.91
C LEU A 202 -12.93 0.52 -8.46
N ASN A 203 -13.06 1.86 -8.43
CA ASN A 203 -14.20 2.55 -9.03
C ASN A 203 -14.24 2.37 -10.56
N CYS A 204 -13.10 2.53 -11.24
CA CYS A 204 -13.00 2.35 -12.69
C CYS A 204 -13.27 0.89 -13.10
N LEU A 205 -12.83 -0.06 -12.29
CA LEU A 205 -13.11 -1.49 -12.45
C LEU A 205 -14.52 -1.87 -11.99
N ARG A 206 -15.29 -0.98 -11.35
CA ARG A 206 -16.59 -1.26 -10.72
C ARG A 206 -16.55 -2.44 -9.74
N MET A 207 -15.49 -2.50 -8.96
CA MET A 207 -15.24 -3.55 -7.97
C MET A 207 -15.29 -2.99 -6.56
N ASN A 208 -15.66 -3.84 -5.60
CA ASN A 208 -15.53 -3.55 -4.18
C ASN A 208 -14.63 -4.62 -3.57
N TYR A 209 -13.75 -4.20 -2.66
CA TYR A 209 -12.89 -5.10 -1.90
C TYR A 209 -12.88 -4.68 -0.43
N PRO A 210 -12.80 -5.60 0.54
CA PRO A 210 -12.97 -5.25 1.95
C PRO A 210 -11.88 -4.29 2.43
N ASP A 211 -12.29 -3.22 3.09
CA ASP A 211 -11.39 -2.17 3.57
C ASP A 211 -10.24 -2.70 4.43
N HIS A 212 -10.48 -3.72 5.24
CA HIS A 212 -9.46 -4.29 6.12
C HIS A 212 -8.36 -5.09 5.39
N LEU A 213 -8.58 -5.42 4.11
CA LEU A 213 -7.60 -6.04 3.21
C LEU A 213 -6.95 -5.03 2.26
N LEU A 214 -7.38 -3.76 2.27
CA LEU A 214 -6.76 -2.71 1.47
C LEU A 214 -5.50 -2.14 2.13
N ARG A 215 -4.46 -1.95 1.33
CA ARG A 215 -3.19 -1.31 1.71
C ARG A 215 -2.86 -0.23 0.70
N ASP A 216 -3.55 0.89 0.88
CA ASP A 216 -3.42 2.06 0.03
C ASP A 216 -2.29 2.97 0.53
N THR A 217 -1.21 3.04 -0.24
CA THR A 217 -0.03 3.87 0.08
C THR A 217 -0.32 5.36 0.09
N ALA A 218 -1.38 5.83 -0.59
CA ALA A 218 -1.81 7.22 -0.57
C ALA A 218 -2.53 7.59 0.75
N LYS A 219 -3.13 6.59 1.41
CA LYS A 219 -3.89 6.77 2.65
C LYS A 219 -3.14 6.34 3.90
N TYR A 220 -1.94 5.75 3.77
CA TYR A 220 -1.19 5.25 4.92
C TYR A 220 -0.49 6.39 5.68
N PRO A 221 -0.92 6.75 6.91
CA PRO A 221 -0.47 7.97 7.59
C PRO A 221 1.06 8.18 7.67
N PRO A 222 1.89 7.16 7.91
CA PRO A 222 3.34 7.32 7.88
C PRO A 222 3.90 7.83 6.54
N LEU A 223 3.26 7.51 5.42
CA LEU A 223 3.66 7.94 4.07
C LEU A 223 3.02 9.25 3.62
N MET A 224 2.09 9.82 4.39
CA MET A 224 1.40 11.06 4.03
C MET A 224 2.23 12.31 4.35
N LYS A 225 1.85 13.43 3.74
CA LYS A 225 2.35 14.76 4.08
C LYS A 225 1.99 15.11 5.53
N THR A 226 2.64 16.15 6.05
CA THR A 226 2.38 16.66 7.40
C THR A 226 0.94 17.17 7.61
N ASN A 227 0.27 17.56 6.53
CA ASN A 227 -1.13 17.98 6.49
C ASN A 227 -2.12 16.85 6.17
N LEU A 228 -1.69 15.58 6.20
CA LEU A 228 -2.51 14.40 5.88
C LEU A 228 -3.05 14.38 4.44
N VAL A 229 -2.35 15.05 3.52
CA VAL A 229 -2.58 14.88 2.08
C VAL A 229 -1.61 13.83 1.53
N SER A 230 -2.04 13.06 0.52
CA SER A 230 -1.16 12.09 -0.14
C SER A 230 0.02 12.78 -0.84
N HIS A 231 1.13 12.06 -0.89
CA HIS A 231 2.18 12.28 -1.88
C HIS A 231 1.85 11.47 -3.13
N SER A 232 2.35 11.90 -4.31
CA SER A 232 2.30 11.05 -5.50
C SER A 232 3.16 9.80 -5.31
N LEU A 233 2.80 8.71 -5.99
CA LEU A 233 3.61 7.50 -6.03
C LEU A 233 5.05 7.81 -6.48
N LYS A 234 5.20 8.61 -7.55
CA LYS A 234 6.51 9.09 -8.02
C LYS A 234 7.37 9.73 -6.93
N TYR A 235 6.78 10.59 -6.10
CA TYR A 235 7.49 11.17 -4.96
C TYR A 235 7.87 10.11 -3.94
N LEU A 236 6.94 9.23 -3.55
CA LEU A 236 7.18 8.19 -2.55
C LEU A 236 8.27 7.24 -3.00
N THR A 237 8.23 6.79 -4.26
CA THR A 237 9.22 5.89 -4.86
C THR A 237 10.61 6.50 -4.86
N LYS A 238 10.76 7.72 -5.38
CA LYS A 238 12.04 8.42 -5.36
C LYS A 238 12.57 8.63 -3.93
N THR A 239 11.69 9.02 -3.03
CA THR A 239 12.06 9.43 -1.66
C THR A 239 12.38 8.24 -0.75
N TYR A 240 11.69 7.11 -0.91
CA TYR A 240 11.76 5.98 0.02
C TYR A 240 12.33 4.70 -0.58
N LEU A 241 12.40 4.58 -1.91
CA LEU A 241 12.95 3.42 -2.61
C LEU A 241 14.21 3.76 -3.44
N GLY A 242 14.39 5.01 -3.86
CA GLY A 242 15.64 5.50 -4.45
C GLY A 242 15.74 5.48 -5.97
N TYR A 243 14.64 5.21 -6.67
CA TYR A 243 14.57 5.26 -8.14
C TYR A 243 13.40 6.13 -8.62
N ASP A 244 13.48 6.58 -9.87
CA ASP A 244 12.42 7.34 -10.53
C ASP A 244 11.48 6.40 -11.29
N ILE A 245 10.20 6.75 -11.30
CA ILE A 245 9.14 6.09 -12.07
C ILE A 245 8.38 7.16 -12.86
N GLN A 246 7.56 6.74 -13.84
CA GLN A 246 6.76 7.67 -14.64
C GLN A 246 7.65 8.76 -15.27
N SER A 247 8.82 8.34 -15.78
CA SER A 247 9.79 9.22 -16.43
C SER A 247 9.45 9.48 -17.91
N GLY A 248 8.50 8.71 -18.45
CA GLY A 248 7.88 8.90 -19.74
C GLY A 248 6.41 8.51 -19.63
N LEU A 249 5.99 7.52 -20.42
CA LEU A 249 4.67 6.92 -20.29
C LEU A 249 4.58 6.16 -18.96
N HIS A 250 3.38 6.15 -18.38
CA HIS A 250 3.06 5.34 -17.22
C HIS A 250 2.94 3.86 -17.64
N ASP A 251 3.50 2.99 -16.82
CA ASP A 251 3.38 1.54 -16.95
C ASP A 251 2.79 1.00 -15.65
N PRO A 252 1.58 0.41 -15.65
CA PRO A 252 0.93 -0.04 -14.42
C PRO A 252 1.75 -1.14 -13.71
N TYR A 253 2.64 -1.84 -14.43
CA TYR A 253 3.59 -2.75 -13.81
C TYR A 253 4.62 -2.04 -12.93
N GLU A 254 5.23 -0.95 -13.41
CA GLU A 254 6.19 -0.14 -12.65
C GLU A 254 5.53 0.42 -11.39
N ASP A 255 4.29 0.88 -11.51
CA ASP A 255 3.51 1.45 -10.42
C ASP A 255 3.09 0.38 -9.40
N CYS A 256 2.64 -0.80 -9.86
CA CYS A 256 2.38 -1.98 -9.02
C CYS A 256 3.60 -2.38 -8.18
N VAL A 257 4.76 -2.55 -8.83
CA VAL A 257 6.00 -2.94 -8.16
C VAL A 257 6.41 -1.89 -7.13
N SER A 258 6.27 -0.61 -7.47
CA SER A 258 6.61 0.48 -6.57
C SER A 258 5.70 0.53 -5.34
N ALA A 259 4.38 0.37 -5.52
CA ALA A 259 3.44 0.27 -4.42
C ALA A 259 3.71 -0.95 -3.53
N MET A 260 4.02 -2.12 -4.13
CA MET A 260 4.40 -3.34 -3.42
C MET A 260 5.67 -3.15 -2.59
N ARG A 261 6.71 -2.54 -3.16
CA ARG A 261 7.97 -2.24 -2.45
C ARG A 261 7.76 -1.29 -1.28
N LEU A 262 6.94 -0.24 -1.45
CA LEU A 262 6.54 0.65 -0.36
C LEU A 262 5.83 -0.11 0.75
N TYR A 263 4.85 -0.95 0.39
CA TYR A 263 4.13 -1.81 1.34
C TYR A 263 5.08 -2.73 2.11
N LYS A 264 5.94 -3.49 1.42
CA LYS A 264 6.93 -4.38 2.04
C LYS A 264 7.85 -3.63 2.99
N LYS A 265 8.25 -2.41 2.64
CA LYS A 265 9.10 -1.53 3.47
C LYS A 265 8.39 -1.02 4.73
N MET A 266 7.08 -0.81 4.68
CA MET A 266 6.29 -0.46 5.86
C MET A 266 5.97 -1.70 6.71
N ARG A 267 5.68 -2.83 6.06
CA ARG A 267 5.43 -4.12 6.70
C ARG A 267 6.66 -4.63 7.45
N SER A 268 7.88 -4.42 6.94
CA SER A 268 9.11 -4.88 7.60
C SER A 268 9.55 -4.04 8.81
N GLN A 269 8.80 -3.00 9.17
CA GLN A 269 9.11 -2.21 10.37
C GLN A 269 8.91 -3.04 11.64
N CYS A 270 9.82 -2.89 12.61
CA CYS A 270 9.68 -3.54 13.90
C CYS A 270 8.41 -3.05 14.60
N HIS A 271 7.50 -3.97 14.92
CA HIS A 271 6.40 -3.69 15.84
C HIS A 271 6.94 -3.87 17.28
N PRO A 272 7.03 -2.81 18.11
CA PRO A 272 7.45 -2.97 19.50
C PRO A 272 6.44 -3.86 20.21
N ARG A 273 6.82 -5.10 20.53
CA ARG A 273 6.09 -5.91 21.52
C ARG A 273 6.23 -5.17 22.84
N LYS A 274 5.23 -4.39 23.24
CA LYS A 274 5.14 -3.99 24.65
C LYS A 274 5.01 -5.28 25.45
N ASP A 275 5.90 -5.51 26.40
CA ASP A 275 5.78 -6.59 27.39
C ASP A 275 4.34 -6.66 27.89
N MET A 276 3.66 -7.72 27.47
CA MET A 276 2.23 -7.90 27.63
C MET A 276 1.99 -9.08 28.56
N GLY A 277 2.56 -8.96 29.76
CA GLY A 277 2.26 -9.83 30.90
C GLY A 277 0.86 -9.59 31.50
N MET A 278 -0.04 -8.83 30.86
CA MET A 278 -1.36 -8.55 31.45
C MET A 278 -2.55 -8.29 30.51
N LEU A 279 -2.46 -8.51 29.19
CA LEU A 279 -3.68 -8.56 28.32
C LEU A 279 -3.71 -9.78 27.38
N LEU A 280 -2.95 -10.84 27.65
CA LEU A 280 -3.06 -12.12 26.93
C LEU A 280 -4.42 -12.82 27.14
N ALA A 281 -5.27 -12.32 28.03
CA ALA A 281 -6.65 -12.79 28.18
C ALA A 281 -7.68 -12.04 27.31
N ALA A 282 -7.30 -10.94 26.62
CA ALA A 282 -8.25 -10.11 25.88
C ALA A 282 -8.16 -10.26 24.34
N HIS A 283 -7.12 -10.92 23.83
CA HIS A 283 -6.91 -11.05 22.38
C HIS A 283 -7.70 -12.20 21.73
N ASP A 284 -8.26 -13.12 22.52
CA ASP A 284 -9.09 -14.22 22.02
C ASP A 284 -10.60 -13.91 21.98
N ALA A 285 -11.00 -12.68 22.32
CA ALA A 285 -12.39 -12.23 22.32
C ALA A 285 -12.52 -10.82 21.72
N SER A 286 -12.18 -10.65 20.44
CA SER A 286 -12.31 -9.36 19.74
C SER A 286 -13.09 -9.50 18.44
N THR A 287 -14.33 -9.98 18.56
CA THR A 287 -15.43 -9.61 17.66
C THR A 287 -15.47 -8.09 17.48
N ASN A 288 -15.72 -7.62 16.25
CA ASN A 288 -16.05 -6.23 15.94
C ASN A 288 -17.21 -5.78 16.84
N THR A 289 -16.89 -5.22 18.00
CA THR A 289 -17.89 -4.79 18.96
C THR A 289 -18.61 -3.55 18.47
N PHE A 290 -18.01 -2.75 17.57
CA PHE A 290 -18.65 -1.58 16.97
C PHE A 290 -19.87 -1.96 16.09
N ASP A 291 -19.82 -3.12 15.41
CA ASP A 291 -20.96 -3.66 14.64
C ASP A 291 -22.09 -4.22 15.55
N SER A 292 -21.84 -4.33 16.87
CA SER A 292 -22.82 -4.81 17.86
C SER A 292 -23.62 -3.71 18.55
N TRP A 293 -23.19 -2.44 18.51
CA TRP A 293 -23.93 -1.34 19.16
C TRP A 293 -25.01 -0.81 18.23
N LYS A 294 -26.24 -0.69 18.72
CA LYS A 294 -27.31 -0.06 17.95
C LYS A 294 -27.04 1.45 17.87
N PRO A 295 -27.35 2.14 16.76
CA PRO A 295 -27.10 3.58 16.61
C PRO A 295 -27.63 4.44 17.78
N LYS A 296 -28.78 4.06 18.35
CA LYS A 296 -29.38 4.71 19.53
C LYS A 296 -28.55 4.58 20.82
N GLU A 297 -27.74 3.53 20.94
CA GLU A 297 -26.88 3.33 22.12
C GLU A 297 -25.64 4.23 22.05
N LEU A 298 -25.11 4.47 20.84
CA LEU A 298 -24.02 5.42 20.59
C LEU A 298 -24.48 6.88 20.79
N GLU A 299 -25.70 7.22 20.38
CA GLU A 299 -26.27 8.57 20.54
C GLU A 299 -26.49 8.98 22.01
N ASN A 300 -26.64 8.00 22.91
CA ASN A 300 -26.86 8.24 24.35
C ASN A 300 -25.56 8.30 25.17
N MET A 301 -24.41 8.00 24.55
CA MET A 301 -23.12 8.05 25.23
C MET A 301 -22.62 9.47 25.37
N THR A 302 -21.97 9.74 26.50
CA THR A 302 -21.21 10.97 26.71
C THR A 302 -19.99 11.02 25.77
N PRO A 303 -19.44 12.21 25.47
CA PRO A 303 -18.21 12.34 24.69
C PRO A 303 -17.03 11.53 25.26
N ASP A 304 -16.94 11.40 26.59
CA ASP A 304 -15.88 10.62 27.24
C ASP A 304 -16.09 9.11 27.07
N GLU A 305 -17.33 8.63 27.12
CA GLU A 305 -17.67 7.22 26.82
C GLU A 305 -17.40 6.87 25.36
N LEU A 306 -17.81 7.75 24.43
CA LEU A 306 -17.52 7.62 22.99
C LEU A 306 -16.01 7.59 22.75
N PHE A 307 -15.25 8.44 23.43
CA PHE A 307 -13.79 8.46 23.35
C PHE A 307 -13.16 7.17 23.90
N ASN A 308 -13.69 6.61 25.00
CA ASN A 308 -13.19 5.37 25.60
C ASN A 308 -13.45 4.13 24.73
N ILE A 309 -14.54 4.10 23.97
CA ILE A 309 -14.84 3.01 23.03
C ILE A 309 -14.27 3.25 21.63
N SER A 310 -13.80 4.46 21.34
CA SER A 310 -13.20 4.84 20.06
C SER A 310 -11.89 4.08 19.86
N LYS A 311 -11.94 3.02 19.05
CA LYS A 311 -10.74 2.35 18.55
C LYS A 311 -10.20 3.10 17.34
N SER A 312 -8.88 3.23 17.25
CA SER A 312 -8.26 3.76 16.04
C SER A 312 -8.55 2.83 14.87
N ASN A 313 -9.02 3.39 13.76
CA ASN A 313 -9.15 2.70 12.47
C ASN A 313 -7.78 2.50 11.77
N TYR A 314 -6.69 2.98 12.37
CA TYR A 314 -5.34 2.80 11.86
C TYR A 314 -4.88 1.35 12.04
N LYS A 315 -4.58 0.69 10.92
CA LYS A 315 -3.96 -0.64 10.89
C LYS A 315 -2.49 -0.53 10.50
N CYS A 316 -1.57 -0.95 11.38
CA CYS A 316 -0.17 -1.05 11.02
C CYS A 316 0.04 -2.22 10.06
N TRP A 317 0.74 -1.96 8.95
CA TRP A 317 1.07 -3.00 7.97
C TRP A 317 2.11 -3.99 8.50
N CYS A 318 2.86 -3.62 9.53
CA CYS A 318 3.75 -4.52 10.28
C CYS A 318 3.02 -5.69 10.96
N LEU A 319 1.69 -5.60 11.14
CA LEU A 319 0.85 -6.70 11.65
C LEU A 319 0.43 -7.68 10.55
N ASP A 320 0.67 -7.35 9.28
CA ASP A 320 0.37 -8.25 8.16
C ASP A 320 1.42 -9.34 8.03
N SER A 321 2.65 -9.09 8.50
CA SER A 321 3.57 -10.17 8.84
C SER A 321 2.98 -10.90 10.04
N GLY A 322 2.21 -11.95 9.79
CA GLY A 322 1.60 -12.76 10.83
C GLY A 322 2.56 -12.96 11.99
N SER A 323 2.06 -12.82 13.22
CA SER A 323 2.81 -13.10 14.44
C SER A 323 3.65 -14.35 14.23
N LEU A 324 4.96 -14.16 14.06
CA LEU A 324 5.94 -15.23 14.15
C LEU A 324 5.77 -15.80 15.55
N SER A 325 4.89 -16.80 15.63
CA SER A 325 4.77 -17.77 16.71
C SER A 325 5.84 -18.83 16.50
#